data_AF-A0A2G5I4Y9-F1
#
_entry.id   AF-A0A2G5I4Y9-F1
#
_cell.length_a   1.000
_cell.length_b   1.000
_cell.length_c   1.000
_cell.angle_alpha   90.00
_cell.angle_beta   90.00
_cell.angle_gamma   90.00
#
_symmetry.space_group_name_H-M   'P 1'
#
loop_
_entity.id
_entity.type
_entity.pdbx_description
1 polymer ?
#
loop_
_entity_poly.entity_id
_entity_poly.type
_entity_poly.pdbx_seq_one_letter_code
_entity_poly.pdbx_strand_id
1 'polypeptide(L)'
;MAPNYSMFLVLILTLLICVVASLPSAPPNDILAPLYGLNVRDKWPDEYVIMFQDGYSLDEHFHTIGRNLSHSAQFAKYSFGYQATIDRQTLDEFVRRDPNVLFVETNRPIYGIQPVDVVYSEPWRPPCARNTCILDGQCHKLWRDEDSSENDHLREEIFRQPFAD
;
A
#
# COMPACT_ATOMS: atom_id res chain seq x y z
N MET A 1 -10.33 -48.72 -53.62
CA MET A 1 -10.14 -48.84 -52.16
C MET A 1 -9.93 -47.43 -51.61
N ALA A 2 -10.89 -46.90 -50.86
CA ALA A 2 -10.75 -45.60 -50.23
C ALA A 2 -9.99 -45.75 -48.91
N PRO A 3 -9.00 -44.89 -48.60
CA PRO A 3 -8.27 -44.97 -47.34
C PRO A 3 -9.18 -44.59 -46.15
N ASN A 4 -9.02 -45.31 -45.04
CA ASN A 4 -9.80 -45.11 -43.81
C ASN A 4 -9.26 -43.93 -43.00
N TYR A 5 -9.72 -42.72 -43.30
CA TYR A 5 -9.32 -41.49 -42.60
C TYR A 5 -9.70 -41.44 -41.11
N SER A 6 -10.71 -42.22 -40.69
CA SER A 6 -11.20 -42.25 -39.31
C SER A 6 -10.14 -42.79 -38.32
N MET A 7 -9.37 -43.80 -38.72
CA MET A 7 -8.34 -44.40 -37.84
C MET A 7 -7.17 -43.43 -37.62
N PHE A 8 -6.81 -42.64 -38.64
CA PHE A 8 -5.74 -41.64 -38.54
C PHE A 8 -6.12 -40.48 -37.63
N LEU A 9 -7.39 -40.04 -37.65
CA LEU A 9 -7.87 -38.94 -36.83
C LEU A 9 -7.83 -39.26 -35.34
N VAL A 10 -8.23 -40.47 -34.95
CA VAL A 10 -8.17 -40.94 -33.56
C VAL A 10 -6.72 -40.99 -33.07
N LEU A 11 -5.80 -41.47 -33.91
CA LEU A 11 -4.40 -41.62 -33.57
C LEU A 11 -3.71 -40.26 -33.36
N ILE A 12 -4.02 -39.27 -34.21
CA ILE A 12 -3.55 -37.89 -34.07
C ILE A 12 -4.09 -37.26 -32.77
N LEU A 13 -5.37 -37.46 -32.46
CA LEU A 13 -5.99 -36.94 -31.24
C LEU A 13 -5.36 -37.53 -29.98
N THR A 14 -5.11 -38.84 -29.95
CA THR A 14 -4.43 -39.49 -28.82
C THR A 14 -2.98 -39.01 -28.66
N LEU A 15 -2.25 -38.81 -29.76
CA LEU A 15 -0.90 -38.26 -29.73
C LEU A 15 -0.89 -36.82 -29.21
N LEU A 16 -1.86 -35.99 -29.63
CA LEU A 16 -1.97 -34.62 -29.16
C LEU A 16 -2.20 -34.56 -27.64
N ILE A 17 -3.07 -35.42 -27.10
CA ILE A 17 -3.33 -35.51 -25.65
C ILE A 17 -2.06 -35.92 -24.88
N CYS A 18 -1.30 -36.90 -25.40
CA CYS A 18 -0.04 -37.32 -24.79
C CYS A 18 1.03 -36.22 -24.80
N VAL A 19 1.12 -35.44 -25.88
CA VAL A 19 2.10 -34.34 -26.00
C VAL A 19 1.79 -33.20 -25.02
N VAL A 20 0.52 -32.84 -24.85
CA VAL A 20 0.13 -31.78 -23.91
C VAL A 20 0.38 -32.20 -22.45
N ALA A 21 0.19 -33.47 -22.12
CA ALA A 21 0.50 -34.01 -20.80
C ALA A 21 2.02 -34.12 -20.51
N SER A 22 2.85 -34.05 -21.54
CA SER A 22 4.32 -34.16 -21.43
C SER A 22 5.02 -32.81 -21.40
N LEU A 23 4.29 -31.69 -21.35
CA LEU A 23 4.93 -30.40 -21.11
C LEU A 23 5.66 -30.49 -19.78
N PRO A 24 7.00 -30.27 -19.76
CA PRO A 24 7.72 -30.19 -18.51
C PRO A 24 7.07 -29.06 -17.71
N SER A 25 6.38 -29.45 -16.63
CA SER A 25 5.99 -28.52 -15.58
C SER A 25 7.26 -27.74 -15.26
N ALA A 26 7.23 -26.42 -15.52
CA ALA A 26 8.35 -25.56 -15.20
C ALA A 26 8.82 -25.92 -13.79
N PRO A 27 10.14 -26.09 -13.56
CA PRO A 27 10.62 -26.47 -12.25
C PRO A 27 9.95 -25.57 -11.22
N PRO A 28 9.37 -26.12 -10.15
CA PRO A 28 8.64 -25.34 -9.18
C PRO A 28 9.53 -24.17 -8.81
N ASN A 29 9.06 -22.96 -9.12
CA ASN A 29 9.79 -21.77 -8.74
C ASN A 29 9.87 -21.83 -7.21
N ASP A 30 11.03 -22.22 -6.69
CA ASP A 30 11.30 -22.28 -5.24
C ASP A 30 11.41 -20.88 -4.62
N ILE A 31 11.01 -19.87 -5.37
CA ILE A 31 10.88 -18.50 -4.92
C ILE A 31 9.62 -18.41 -4.06
N LEU A 32 9.84 -18.53 -2.76
CA LEU A 32 8.81 -18.22 -1.77
C LEU A 32 8.63 -16.70 -1.69
N ALA A 33 7.38 -16.25 -1.62
CA ALA A 33 7.07 -14.86 -1.30
C ALA A 33 7.81 -14.44 -0.01
N PRO A 34 8.35 -13.20 0.07
CA PRO A 34 9.05 -12.72 1.25
C PRO A 34 8.19 -12.86 2.51
N LEU A 35 8.81 -13.29 3.61
CA LEU A 35 8.17 -13.31 4.92
C LEU A 35 8.82 -12.26 5.82
N TYR A 36 8.07 -11.22 6.12
CA TYR A 36 8.46 -10.19 7.06
C TYR A 36 7.97 -10.55 8.46
N GLY A 37 8.70 -10.04 9.44
CA GLY A 37 8.17 -10.05 10.79
C GLY A 37 8.49 -11.28 11.63
N LEU A 38 9.45 -12.14 11.28
CA LEU A 38 9.93 -13.17 12.21
C LEU A 38 10.83 -12.59 13.31
N ASN A 39 10.27 -12.12 14.43
CA ASN A 39 11.08 -11.82 15.63
C ASN A 39 10.68 -12.82 16.70
N VAL A 40 11.66 -13.30 17.47
CA VAL A 40 11.50 -14.37 18.48
C VAL A 40 10.54 -13.99 19.64
N ARG A 41 9.93 -12.79 19.61
CA ARG A 41 9.05 -12.25 20.65
C ARG A 41 7.64 -11.91 20.16
N ASP A 42 7.22 -12.48 19.03
CA ASP A 42 5.89 -12.20 18.51
C ASP A 42 4.81 -12.83 19.40
N LYS A 43 3.81 -12.02 19.74
CA LYS A 43 2.70 -12.41 20.61
C LYS A 43 1.77 -13.44 19.95
N TRP A 44 1.77 -13.50 18.62
CA TRP A 44 0.93 -14.37 17.80
C TRP A 44 1.78 -15.07 16.73
N PRO A 45 2.43 -16.19 17.07
CA PRO A 45 3.46 -16.81 16.23
C PRO A 45 2.93 -17.41 14.91
N ASP A 46 1.62 -17.64 14.80
CA ASP A 46 0.99 -18.31 13.66
C ASP A 46 -0.03 -17.42 12.94
N GLU A 47 -0.03 -16.13 13.23
CA GLU A 47 -0.98 -15.19 12.65
C GLU A 47 -0.27 -14.35 11.59
N TYR A 48 -0.82 -14.35 10.38
CA TYR A 48 -0.19 -13.75 9.22
C TYR A 48 -1.15 -12.84 8.47
N VAL A 49 -0.62 -11.76 7.91
CA VAL A 49 -1.24 -10.91 6.90
C VAL A 49 -0.61 -11.27 5.57
N ILE A 50 -1.43 -11.71 4.63
CA ILE A 50 -1.03 -12.11 3.28
C ILE A 50 -1.46 -10.98 2.36
N MET A 51 -0.50 -10.41 1.60
CA MET A 51 -0.77 -9.38 0.60
C MET A 51 -0.63 -9.95 -0.81
N PHE A 52 -1.56 -9.56 -1.68
CA PHE A 52 -1.58 -9.98 -3.09
C PHE A 52 -1.01 -8.91 -4.02
N GLN A 53 -0.69 -9.31 -5.25
CA GLN A 53 -0.48 -8.36 -6.35
C GLN A 53 -1.81 -7.67 -6.73
N ASP A 54 -1.72 -6.49 -7.34
CA ASP A 54 -2.88 -5.71 -7.75
C ASP A 54 -3.77 -6.50 -8.74
N GLY A 55 -5.07 -6.52 -8.45
CA GLY A 55 -6.07 -7.22 -9.26
C GLY A 55 -6.21 -8.71 -8.96
N TYR A 56 -5.40 -9.28 -8.08
CA TYR A 56 -5.52 -10.68 -7.68
C TYR A 56 -6.49 -10.85 -6.50
N SER A 57 -7.50 -11.70 -6.68
CA SER A 57 -8.58 -11.88 -5.72
C SER A 57 -8.33 -13.02 -4.73
N LEU A 58 -8.99 -12.94 -3.58
CA LEU A 58 -8.96 -14.01 -2.57
C LEU A 58 -9.46 -15.36 -3.12
N ASP A 59 -10.48 -15.33 -3.97
CA ASP A 59 -11.07 -16.55 -4.53
C ASP A 59 -10.13 -17.23 -5.52
N GLU A 60 -9.40 -16.45 -6.33
CA GLU A 60 -8.33 -16.95 -7.18
C GLU A 60 -7.18 -17.53 -6.36
N HIS A 61 -6.77 -16.86 -5.27
CA HIS A 61 -5.77 -17.38 -4.35
C HIS A 61 -6.13 -18.75 -3.80
N PHE A 62 -7.34 -18.91 -3.23
CA PHE A 62 -7.79 -20.19 -2.68
C PHE A 62 -7.93 -21.28 -3.75
N HIS A 63 -8.31 -20.91 -4.97
CA HIS A 63 -8.32 -21.82 -6.09
C HIS A 63 -6.89 -22.28 -6.46
N THR A 64 -5.94 -21.34 -6.56
CA THR A 64 -4.53 -21.61 -6.90
C THR A 64 -3.85 -22.51 -5.88
N ILE A 65 -4.06 -22.28 -4.58
CA ILE A 65 -3.45 -23.12 -3.53
C ILE A 65 -4.23 -24.43 -3.27
N GLY A 66 -5.41 -24.59 -3.89
CA GLY A 66 -6.26 -25.77 -3.74
C GLY A 66 -6.86 -25.93 -2.33
N ARG A 67 -6.94 -24.86 -1.55
CA ARG A 67 -7.38 -24.88 -0.15
C ARG A 67 -8.13 -23.60 0.19
N ASN A 68 -9.21 -23.73 0.96
CA ASN A 68 -9.95 -22.59 1.49
C ASN A 68 -9.56 -22.34 2.95
N LEU A 69 -8.95 -21.19 3.22
CA LEU A 69 -8.48 -20.80 4.54
C LEU A 69 -9.45 -19.86 5.28
N SER A 70 -10.65 -19.61 4.74
CA SER A 70 -11.65 -18.73 5.34
C SER A 70 -12.19 -19.19 6.69
N HIS A 71 -12.01 -20.47 7.01
CA HIS A 71 -12.42 -21.08 8.29
C HIS A 71 -11.32 -21.01 9.36
N SER A 72 -10.16 -20.40 9.07
CA SER A 72 -9.08 -20.25 10.04
C SER A 72 -9.47 -19.31 11.18
N ALA A 73 -8.81 -19.48 12.33
CA ALA A 73 -8.99 -18.57 13.45
C ALA A 73 -8.51 -17.16 13.07
N GLN A 74 -9.23 -16.14 13.54
CA GLN A 74 -8.94 -14.73 13.25
C GLN A 74 -8.93 -14.39 11.75
N PHE A 75 -9.69 -15.13 10.94
CA PHE A 75 -9.80 -14.83 9.52
C PHE A 75 -10.44 -13.45 9.29
N ALA A 76 -9.74 -12.58 8.54
CA ALA A 76 -10.26 -11.29 8.12
C ALA A 76 -9.89 -11.02 6.66
N LYS A 77 -10.87 -10.61 5.85
CA LYS A 77 -10.68 -10.27 4.43
C LYS A 77 -10.40 -8.77 4.28
N TYR A 78 -9.42 -8.44 3.44
CA TYR A 78 -9.10 -7.08 3.01
C TYR A 78 -9.24 -6.94 1.50
N SER A 79 -9.21 -5.69 0.99
CA SER A 79 -9.19 -5.44 -0.45
C SER A 79 -7.89 -5.87 -1.13
N PHE A 80 -6.78 -5.89 -0.37
CA PHE A 80 -5.43 -6.20 -0.86
C PHE A 80 -4.93 -7.58 -0.42
N GLY A 81 -5.75 -8.38 0.26
CA GLY A 81 -5.27 -9.59 0.93
C GLY A 81 -6.20 -10.13 2.01
N TYR A 82 -5.63 -10.86 2.96
CA TYR A 82 -6.35 -11.38 4.12
C TYR A 82 -5.41 -11.60 5.32
N GLN A 83 -6.00 -11.76 6.49
CA GLN A 83 -5.35 -12.21 7.71
C GLN A 83 -5.91 -13.56 8.12
N ALA A 84 -5.05 -14.44 8.64
CA ALA A 84 -5.43 -15.77 9.07
C ALA A 84 -4.42 -16.35 10.07
N THR A 85 -4.90 -17.26 10.92
CA THR A 85 -4.02 -18.15 11.70
C THR A 85 -3.71 -19.40 10.88
N ILE A 86 -2.45 -19.60 10.51
CA ILE A 86 -2.00 -20.67 9.60
C ILE A 86 -0.74 -21.32 10.18
N ASP A 87 -0.65 -22.65 10.14
CA ASP A 87 0.59 -23.32 10.54
C ASP A 87 1.73 -23.06 9.53
N ARG A 88 2.97 -23.17 10.01
CA ARG A 88 4.16 -22.86 9.22
C ARG A 88 4.29 -23.68 7.94
N GLN A 89 3.88 -24.95 7.99
CA GLN A 89 3.97 -25.84 6.84
C GLN A 89 2.98 -25.40 5.75
N THR A 90 1.72 -25.16 6.13
CA THR A 90 0.70 -24.66 5.19
C THR A 90 1.12 -23.32 4.57
N LEU A 91 1.73 -22.44 5.37
CA LEU A 91 2.24 -21.17 4.90
C LEU A 91 3.33 -21.32 3.84
N ASP A 92 4.39 -22.09 4.12
CA ASP A 92 5.57 -22.20 3.26
C ASP A 92 5.32 -23.11 2.04
N GLU A 93 4.48 -24.14 2.17
CA GLU A 93 4.22 -25.10 1.09
C GLU A 93 3.09 -24.67 0.13
N PHE A 94 2.11 -23.89 0.59
CA PHE A 94 0.94 -23.54 -0.22
C PHE A 94 0.83 -22.03 -0.44
N VAL A 95 0.80 -21.24 0.64
CA VAL A 95 0.52 -19.81 0.54
C VAL A 95 1.66 -19.05 -0.12
N ARG A 96 2.89 -19.19 0.38
CA ARG A 96 4.06 -18.44 -0.12
C ARG A 96 4.56 -18.91 -1.49
N ARG A 97 4.09 -20.06 -1.98
CA ARG A 97 4.40 -20.57 -3.32
C ARG A 97 3.48 -20.01 -4.40
N ASP A 98 2.40 -19.35 -4.03
CA ASP A 98 1.54 -18.66 -4.98
C ASP A 98 2.29 -17.46 -5.58
N PRO A 99 2.53 -17.42 -6.91
CA PRO A 99 3.29 -16.35 -7.55
C PRO A 99 2.62 -14.97 -7.45
N ASN A 100 1.32 -14.92 -7.16
CA ASN A 100 0.58 -13.66 -7.01
C ASN A 100 0.51 -13.17 -5.55
N VAL A 101 1.14 -13.89 -4.61
CA VAL A 101 1.38 -13.38 -3.26
C VAL A 101 2.61 -12.47 -3.29
N LEU A 102 2.41 -11.20 -2.95
CA LEU A 102 3.45 -10.18 -2.96
C LEU A 102 4.42 -10.37 -1.77
N PHE A 103 3.86 -10.52 -0.58
CA PHE A 103 4.60 -10.87 0.64
C PHE A 103 3.64 -11.35 1.73
N VAL A 104 4.22 -11.93 2.78
CA VAL A 104 3.56 -12.29 4.01
C VAL A 104 4.20 -11.52 5.16
N GLU A 105 3.39 -11.01 6.08
CA GLU A 105 3.85 -10.36 7.30
C GLU A 105 3.23 -11.06 8.51
N THR A 106 4.01 -11.34 9.55
CA THR A 106 3.45 -11.80 10.83
C THR A 106 2.61 -10.70 11.48
N ASN A 107 1.44 -11.02 12.03
CA ASN A 107 0.68 -10.07 12.80
C ASN A 107 1.44 -9.72 14.10
N ARG A 108 2.04 -8.54 14.13
CA ARG A 108 2.76 -8.03 15.30
C ARG A 108 1.92 -6.97 15.99
N PRO A 109 1.89 -6.96 17.33
CA PRO A 109 1.47 -5.76 18.04
C PRO A 109 2.35 -4.61 17.57
N ILE A 110 1.73 -3.49 17.19
CA ILE A 110 2.46 -2.23 16.99
C ILE A 110 2.91 -1.78 18.37
N TYR A 111 4.07 -2.27 18.80
CA TYR A 111 4.67 -1.86 20.07
C TYR A 111 5.24 -0.46 19.90
N GLY A 112 4.59 0.52 20.55
CA GLY A 112 5.23 1.76 20.90
C GLY A 112 5.60 2.68 19.74
N ILE A 113 4.63 3.04 18.89
CA ILE A 113 4.60 4.45 18.48
C ILE A 113 4.25 5.22 19.76
N GLN A 114 5.26 5.50 20.58
CA GLN A 114 5.10 6.60 21.51
C GLN A 114 4.83 7.81 20.61
N PRO A 115 3.77 8.60 20.87
CA PRO A 115 3.63 9.86 20.19
C PRO A 115 4.96 10.58 20.35
N VAL A 116 5.68 10.75 19.24
CA VAL A 116 6.73 11.75 19.23
C VAL A 116 5.95 13.02 19.45
N ASP A 117 6.19 13.70 20.57
CA ASP A 117 5.68 15.05 20.75
C ASP A 117 6.16 15.82 19.53
N VAL A 118 5.27 16.01 18.57
CA VAL A 118 5.51 16.86 17.43
C VAL A 118 5.53 18.23 18.07
N VAL A 119 6.72 18.67 18.46
CA VAL A 119 6.95 20.08 18.74
C VAL A 119 6.59 20.74 17.43
N TYR A 120 5.38 21.28 17.35
CA TYR A 120 4.99 22.19 16.30
C TYR A 120 5.99 23.34 16.42
N SER A 121 7.11 23.25 15.70
CA SER A 121 7.90 24.42 15.39
C SER A 121 6.89 25.39 14.81
N GLU A 122 6.72 26.55 15.46
CA GLU A 122 5.77 27.55 14.99
C GLU A 122 5.87 27.65 13.47
N PRO A 123 4.73 27.71 12.74
CA PRO A 123 4.74 27.81 11.29
C PRO A 123 5.77 28.85 10.92
N TRP A 124 6.76 28.46 10.11
CA TRP A 124 7.93 29.28 9.79
C TRP A 124 7.47 30.72 9.56
N ARG A 125 7.65 31.56 10.58
CA ARG A 125 7.35 32.98 10.43
C ARG A 125 8.54 33.50 9.65
N PRO A 126 8.37 34.02 8.42
CA PRO A 126 9.45 34.75 7.80
C PRO A 126 9.96 35.76 8.82
N PRO A 127 11.28 35.89 9.02
CA PRO A 127 11.80 36.91 9.92
C PRO A 127 11.21 38.24 9.49
N CYS A 128 10.33 38.81 10.32
CA CYS A 128 9.79 40.13 10.07
C CYS A 128 11.00 41.05 9.86
N ALA A 129 11.11 41.63 8.67
CA ALA A 129 12.15 42.60 8.38
C ALA A 129 12.13 43.64 9.51
N ARG A 130 13.30 43.93 10.09
CA ARG A 130 13.58 44.54 11.41
C ARG A 130 12.79 45.80 11.82
N ASN A 131 11.88 46.33 11.02
CA ASN A 131 11.22 47.62 11.22
C ASN A 131 9.68 47.57 11.14
N THR A 132 9.03 46.42 11.36
CA THR A 132 7.55 46.34 11.43
C THR A 132 7.07 45.79 12.77
N CYS A 133 6.45 46.66 13.58
CA CYS A 133 5.76 46.27 14.81
C CYS A 133 4.37 45.71 14.45
N ILE A 134 4.01 44.57 15.02
CA ILE A 134 2.66 44.02 14.93
C ILE A 134 1.84 44.64 16.06
N LEU A 135 0.92 45.55 15.73
CA LEU A 135 -0.29 45.81 16.52
C LEU A 135 -1.43 45.05 15.81
N ASP A 136 -2.16 44.22 16.55
CA ASP A 136 -3.40 43.55 16.10
C ASP A 136 -3.32 42.59 14.89
N GLY A 137 -2.15 42.01 14.63
CA GLY A 137 -2.03 40.91 13.65
C GLY A 137 -2.08 41.32 12.18
N GLN A 138 -1.97 42.62 11.87
CA GLN A 138 -1.85 43.12 10.50
C GLN A 138 -0.47 43.73 10.24
N CYS A 139 0.17 43.35 9.12
CA CYS A 139 1.42 43.97 8.68
C CYS A 139 1.13 45.36 8.09
N HIS A 140 1.29 46.40 8.89
CA HIS A 140 1.27 47.77 8.38
C HIS A 140 2.63 48.11 7.75
N LYS A 141 2.61 48.41 6.46
CA LYS A 141 3.78 48.90 5.72
C LYS A 141 4.03 50.35 6.15
N LEU A 142 5.00 50.57 7.03
CA LEU A 142 5.49 51.93 7.34
C LEU A 142 6.23 52.44 6.10
N TRP A 143 5.53 53.16 5.23
CA TRP A 143 6.19 54.03 4.26
C TRP A 143 6.75 55.20 5.05
N ARG A 144 8.08 55.25 5.16
CA ARG A 144 8.77 56.47 5.57
C ARG A 144 8.87 57.30 4.30
N ASP A 145 8.01 58.29 4.17
CA ASP A 145 8.14 59.30 3.14
C ASP A 145 9.36 60.16 3.48
N GLU A 146 10.53 59.74 3.00
CA GLU A 146 11.71 60.59 2.89
C GLU A 146 11.48 61.51 1.69
N ASP A 147 10.71 62.57 1.92
CA ASP A 147 10.75 63.88 1.22
C ASP A 147 9.35 64.52 1.20
N SER A 148 8.98 65.23 2.26
CA SER A 148 8.08 66.39 2.13
C SER A 148 8.13 67.24 3.40
N SER A 149 8.97 68.27 3.35
CA SER A 149 8.62 69.53 3.98
C SER A 149 7.22 69.92 3.51
N GLU A 150 6.37 70.41 4.42
CA GLU A 150 5.17 71.23 4.13
C GLU A 150 3.79 70.54 4.18
N ASN A 151 3.07 70.87 5.28
CA ASN A 151 1.62 71.08 5.46
C ASN A 151 0.57 69.95 5.32
N ASP A 152 -0.12 69.73 6.45
CA ASP A 152 -1.58 69.70 6.63
C ASP A 152 -2.46 68.96 5.62
N HIS A 153 -2.74 67.67 5.91
CA HIS A 153 -4.08 67.14 6.22
C HIS A 153 -4.05 65.61 6.18
N LEU A 154 -4.18 64.98 7.36
CA LEU A 154 -4.37 63.53 7.46
C LEU A 154 -5.75 63.14 6.92
N ARG A 155 -5.77 62.53 5.73
CA ARG A 155 -6.92 61.74 5.22
C ARG A 155 -6.58 60.26 5.38
N GLU A 156 -7.28 59.59 6.28
CA GLU A 156 -7.28 58.12 6.35
C GLU A 156 -8.16 57.58 5.20
N GLU A 157 -7.54 57.07 4.14
CA GLU A 157 -8.24 56.22 3.17
C GLU A 157 -8.18 54.76 3.62
N ILE A 158 -9.29 54.28 4.18
CA ILE A 158 -9.49 52.87 4.52
C ILE A 158 -9.83 52.09 3.25
N PHE A 159 -8.88 51.35 2.71
CA PHE A 159 -9.13 50.40 1.62
C PHE A 159 -9.69 49.08 2.18
N ARG A 160 -11.00 48.88 2.07
CA ARG A 160 -11.62 47.55 2.27
C ARG A 160 -11.59 46.79 0.95
N GLN A 161 -10.84 45.70 0.87
CA GLN A 161 -11.04 44.70 -0.18
C GLN A 161 -12.04 43.64 0.28
N PRO A 162 -13.02 43.25 -0.57
CA PRO A 162 -13.91 42.13 -0.26
C PRO A 162 -13.17 40.80 -0.51
N PHE A 163 -13.25 39.91 0.47
CA PHE A 163 -12.94 38.50 0.25
C PHE A 163 -14.11 37.88 -0.52
N ALA A 164 -13.82 37.27 -1.66
CA ALA A 164 -14.74 36.41 -2.38
C ALA A 164 -14.66 35.00 -1.79
N ASP A 165 -15.83 34.38 -1.57
CA ASP A 165 -16.02 33.01 -1.09
C ASP A 165 -15.55 31.95 -2.11
#